data_AF-A0A8S9GC49-F1
#
_entry.id   AF-A0A8S9GC49-F1
#
_cell.length_a   1.000
_cell.length_b   1.000
_cell.length_c   1.000
_cell.angle_alpha   90.00
_cell.angle_beta   90.00
_cell.angle_gamma   90.00
#
_symmetry.space_group_name_H-M   'P 1'
#
loop_
_entity.id
_entity.type
_entity.pdbx_description
1 polymer ?
#
loop_
_entity_poly.entity_id
_entity_poly.type
_entity_poly.pdbx_seq_one_letter_code
_entity_poly.pdbx_strand_id
1 'polypeptide(L)'
;MLKALMPVAVYSIGVLLKKESFRSETMTNMLSISFGVAIAAYGEAKFDTWGVMLQLGAVAFEATRLVLIQILLTSKGINLNPITSLYYVAPCCLGFLFFPWIFVELPILRETSSFHFDFVVFGTNSVCAFALNLAVFLLVGKTSALTMNVAGVVKDWLLIAFSWSVIKDTVTPLNLFGYGLAFLGVAYYNHCKLQALKAKEAQKKVQQGGDEEAAGKLLEVRESEGAGKRDDAED
;
A
#
# COMPACT_ATOMS: atom_id res chain seq x y z
N MET A 1 -9.50 12.50 -11.01
CA MET A 1 -9.71 12.14 -9.58
C MET A 1 -9.70 10.65 -9.22
N LEU A 2 -9.72 9.73 -10.19
CA LEU A 2 -9.97 8.30 -9.97
C LEU A 2 -8.89 7.54 -9.19
N LYS A 3 -7.65 8.05 -9.12
CA LYS A 3 -6.58 7.44 -8.30
C LYS A 3 -6.90 7.43 -6.80
N ALA A 4 -7.83 8.26 -6.33
CA ALA A 4 -8.30 8.19 -4.94
C ALA A 4 -9.03 6.87 -4.61
N LEU A 5 -9.44 6.08 -5.63
CA LEU A 5 -9.98 4.73 -5.45
C LEU A 5 -8.91 3.67 -5.16
N MET A 6 -7.62 4.02 -5.19
CA MET A 6 -6.53 3.07 -5.00
C MET A 6 -6.61 2.27 -3.68
N PRO A 7 -6.93 2.87 -2.52
CA PRO A 7 -7.09 2.11 -1.27
C PRO A 7 -8.23 1.09 -1.36
N VAL A 8 -9.33 1.44 -2.03
CA VAL A 8 -10.47 0.55 -2.27
C VAL A 8 -10.05 -0.62 -3.17
N ALA A 9 -9.38 -0.33 -4.28
CA ALA A 9 -8.91 -1.35 -5.21
C ALA A 9 -7.90 -2.33 -4.56
N VAL A 10 -6.96 -1.79 -3.79
CA VAL A 10 -5.97 -2.59 -3.04
C VAL A 10 -6.67 -3.50 -2.01
N TYR A 11 -7.65 -2.97 -1.26
CA TYR A 11 -8.41 -3.77 -0.29
C TYR A 11 -9.22 -4.88 -0.96
N SER A 12 -9.98 -4.54 -2.01
CA SER A 12 -10.78 -5.52 -2.76
C SER A 12 -9.93 -6.65 -3.34
N ILE A 13 -8.76 -6.32 -3.92
CA ILE A 13 -7.83 -7.32 -4.45
C ILE A 13 -7.17 -8.12 -3.31
N GLY A 14 -6.85 -7.49 -2.18
CA GLY A 14 -6.32 -8.16 -0.99
C GLY A 14 -7.29 -9.18 -0.40
N VAL A 15 -8.59 -8.88 -0.39
CA VAL A 15 -9.67 -9.80 -0.01
C VAL A 15 -9.83 -10.93 -1.03
N LEU A 16 -9.86 -10.62 -2.34
CA LEU A 16 -9.97 -11.62 -3.41
C LEU A 16 -8.83 -12.65 -3.36
N LEU A 17 -7.61 -12.20 -3.06
CA LEU A 17 -6.44 -13.05 -2.88
C LEU A 17 -6.37 -13.73 -1.50
N LYS A 18 -7.46 -13.70 -0.71
CA LYS A 18 -7.57 -14.29 0.65
C LYS A 18 -6.50 -13.85 1.65
N LYS A 19 -5.85 -12.70 1.44
CA LYS A 19 -4.82 -12.16 2.33
C LYS A 19 -5.44 -11.46 3.56
N GLU A 20 -6.58 -10.80 3.38
CA GLU A 20 -7.30 -10.11 4.46
C GLU A 20 -8.65 -10.77 4.74
N SER A 21 -9.01 -10.90 6.02
CA SER A 21 -10.34 -11.37 6.42
C SER A 21 -11.38 -10.35 5.99
N PHE A 22 -12.38 -10.83 5.24
CA PHE A 22 -13.51 -10.02 4.80
C PHE A 22 -14.27 -9.47 6.01
N ARG A 23 -14.20 -8.15 6.23
CA ARG A 23 -14.97 -7.46 7.26
C ARG A 23 -16.02 -6.58 6.59
N SER A 24 -17.30 -6.89 6.82
CA SER A 24 -18.43 -6.20 6.18
C SER A 24 -18.43 -4.69 6.45
N GLU A 25 -18.03 -4.26 7.66
CA GLU A 25 -17.91 -2.84 8.00
C GLU A 25 -16.90 -2.09 7.12
N THR A 26 -15.78 -2.73 6.79
CA THR A 26 -14.76 -2.16 5.91
C THR A 26 -15.28 -2.07 4.48
N MET A 27 -16.01 -3.07 4.00
CA MET A 27 -16.59 -3.05 2.66
C MET A 27 -17.63 -1.94 2.49
N THR A 28 -18.53 -1.76 3.47
CA THR A 28 -19.50 -0.65 3.47
C THR A 28 -18.80 0.71 3.40
N ASN A 29 -17.71 0.88 4.14
CA ASN A 29 -16.94 2.11 4.10
C ASN A 29 -16.23 2.32 2.73
N MET A 30 -15.68 1.26 2.14
CA MET A 30 -15.08 1.32 0.80
C MET A 30 -16.10 1.70 -0.29
N LEU A 31 -17.35 1.22 -0.18
CA LEU A 31 -18.44 1.61 -1.07
C LEU A 31 -18.80 3.10 -0.91
N SER A 32 -18.83 3.61 0.33
CA SER A 32 -19.08 5.03 0.61
C SER A 32 -17.99 5.92 -0.01
N ILE A 33 -16.71 5.55 0.12
CA ILE A 33 -15.60 6.27 -0.53
C ILE A 33 -15.74 6.24 -2.05
N SER A 34 -16.06 5.07 -2.60
CA SER A 34 -16.23 4.90 -4.06
C SER A 34 -17.35 5.77 -4.61
N PHE A 35 -18.45 5.89 -3.87
CA PHE A 35 -19.58 6.74 -4.22
C PHE A 35 -19.20 8.23 -4.22
N GLY A 36 -18.47 8.69 -3.20
CA GLY A 36 -17.96 10.08 -3.15
C GLY A 36 -17.03 10.40 -4.32
N VAL A 37 -16.13 9.48 -4.66
CA VAL A 37 -15.22 9.65 -5.81
C VAL A 37 -15.97 9.60 -7.15
N ALA A 38 -17.02 8.78 -7.28
CA ALA A 38 -17.85 8.74 -8.48
C ALA A 38 -18.60 10.06 -8.71
N ILE A 39 -19.17 10.64 -7.64
CA ILE A 39 -19.80 11.99 -7.70
C ILE A 39 -18.77 13.04 -8.08
N ALA A 40 -17.57 12.97 -7.49
CA ALA A 40 -16.47 13.89 -7.80
C ALA A 40 -16.04 13.81 -9.27
N ALA A 41 -15.88 12.59 -9.79
CA ALA A 41 -15.51 12.34 -11.19
C ALA A 41 -16.59 12.83 -12.17
N TYR A 42 -17.87 12.66 -11.83
CA TYR A 42 -18.98 13.16 -12.66
C TYR A 42 -19.04 14.69 -12.71
N GLY A 43 -18.55 15.37 -11.66
CA GLY A 43 -18.44 16.82 -11.60
C GLY A 43 -17.22 17.41 -12.32
N GLU A 44 -16.34 16.60 -12.94
CA GLU A 44 -15.19 17.09 -13.69
C GLU A 44 -15.63 17.74 -15.02
N ALA A 45 -15.11 18.94 -15.30
CA ALA A 45 -15.47 19.71 -16.50
C ALA A 45 -14.99 19.08 -17.83
N LYS A 46 -14.05 18.14 -17.77
CA LYS A 46 -13.48 17.42 -18.93
C LYS A 46 -13.66 15.92 -18.78
N PHE A 47 -14.89 15.47 -18.61
CA PHE A 47 -15.19 14.05 -18.44
C PHE A 47 -15.07 13.31 -19.78
N ASP A 48 -14.09 12.41 -19.88
CA ASP A 48 -13.94 11.47 -20.99
C ASP A 48 -14.06 10.02 -20.50
N THR A 49 -15.09 9.32 -20.97
CA THR A 49 -15.43 7.96 -20.51
C THR A 49 -14.35 6.94 -20.87
N TRP A 50 -13.68 7.11 -22.02
CA TRP A 50 -12.61 6.20 -22.45
C TRP A 50 -11.38 6.31 -21.54
N GLY A 51 -10.95 7.54 -21.23
CA GLY A 51 -9.89 7.81 -20.26
C GLY A 51 -10.22 7.30 -18.86
N VAL A 52 -11.49 7.41 -18.43
CA VAL A 52 -11.98 6.84 -17.17
C VAL A 52 -11.81 5.32 -17.15
N MET A 53 -12.22 4.61 -18.21
CA MET A 53 -12.05 3.16 -18.30
C MET A 53 -10.57 2.73 -18.26
N LEU A 54 -9.71 3.40 -19.04
CA LEU A 54 -8.27 3.13 -19.05
C LEU A 54 -7.66 3.37 -17.66
N GLN A 55 -8.05 4.44 -16.98
CA GLN A 55 -7.56 4.78 -15.65
C GLN A 55 -8.04 3.79 -14.58
N LEU A 56 -9.27 3.30 -14.65
CA LEU A 56 -9.77 2.25 -13.75
C LEU A 56 -8.99 0.94 -13.94
N GLY A 57 -8.71 0.56 -15.20
CA GLY A 57 -7.84 -0.57 -15.51
C GLY A 57 -6.44 -0.40 -14.92
N ALA A 58 -5.82 0.77 -15.10
CA ALA A 58 -4.51 1.09 -14.54
C ALA A 58 -4.49 0.97 -13.01
N VAL A 59 -5.53 1.47 -12.32
CA VAL A 59 -5.66 1.35 -10.86
C VAL A 59 -5.76 -0.12 -10.42
N ALA A 60 -6.48 -0.96 -11.16
CA ALA A 60 -6.59 -2.39 -10.84
C ALA A 60 -5.23 -3.11 -10.96
N PHE A 61 -4.47 -2.86 -12.03
CA PHE A 61 -3.12 -3.42 -12.20
C PHE A 61 -2.14 -2.91 -11.15
N GLU A 62 -2.18 -1.61 -10.85
CA GLU A 62 -1.33 -1.01 -9.82
C GLU A 62 -1.62 -1.58 -8.42
N ALA A 63 -2.91 -1.71 -8.07
CA ALA A 63 -3.35 -2.34 -6.83
C ALA A 63 -2.90 -3.81 -6.75
N THR A 64 -3.05 -4.56 -7.85
CA THR A 64 -2.60 -5.95 -7.94
C THR A 64 -1.10 -6.06 -7.68
N ARG A 65 -0.29 -5.25 -8.37
CA ARG A 65 1.16 -5.18 -8.16
C ARG A 65 1.51 -4.92 -6.70
N LEU A 66 0.86 -3.94 -6.06
CA LEU A 66 1.10 -3.60 -4.66
C LEU A 66 0.79 -4.78 -3.72
N VAL A 67 -0.36 -5.44 -3.91
CA VAL A 67 -0.76 -6.60 -3.08
C VAL A 67 0.20 -7.77 -3.27
N LEU A 68 0.61 -8.09 -4.50
CA LEU A 68 1.58 -9.16 -4.75
C LEU A 68 2.95 -8.87 -4.12
N ILE A 69 3.46 -7.64 -4.23
CA ILE A 69 4.71 -7.23 -3.57
C ILE A 69 4.56 -7.40 -2.05
N GLN A 70 3.43 -6.98 -1.48
CA GLN A 70 3.18 -7.14 -0.05
C GLN A 70 3.06 -8.61 0.36
N ILE A 71 2.49 -9.49 -0.47
CA ILE A 71 2.49 -10.94 -0.22
C ILE A 71 3.91 -11.50 -0.27
N LEU A 72 4.70 -11.15 -1.28
CA LEU A 72 6.08 -11.63 -1.43
C LEU A 72 6.95 -11.26 -0.22
N LEU A 73 6.79 -10.03 0.28
CA LEU A 73 7.55 -9.54 1.43
C LEU A 73 7.05 -10.07 2.77
N THR A 74 5.74 -10.28 2.95
CA THR A 74 5.19 -10.83 4.20
C THR A 74 5.31 -12.35 4.30
N SER A 75 5.11 -13.08 3.19
CA SER A 75 4.97 -14.55 3.20
C SER A 75 6.31 -15.28 3.31
N LYS A 76 7.44 -14.64 2.93
CA LYS A 76 8.72 -15.34 2.91
C LYS A 76 9.46 -15.39 4.25
N GLY A 77 9.22 -14.55 5.25
CA GLY A 77 10.01 -14.54 6.50
C GLY A 77 11.53 -14.35 6.31
N ILE A 78 11.99 -14.26 5.06
CA ILE A 78 13.36 -13.99 4.67
C ILE A 78 13.51 -12.49 4.72
N ASN A 79 14.54 -12.04 5.43
CA ASN A 79 15.12 -10.70 5.37
C ASN A 79 15.63 -10.41 3.94
N LEU A 80 14.74 -10.43 2.93
CA LEU A 80 15.08 -10.07 1.56
C LEU A 80 15.30 -8.57 1.56
N ASN A 81 16.57 -8.20 1.52
CA ASN A 81 16.99 -6.83 1.39
C ASN A 81 16.21 -6.22 0.19
N PRO A 82 15.48 -5.10 0.35
CA PRO A 82 14.61 -4.55 -0.70
C PRO A 82 15.31 -4.30 -2.03
N ILE A 83 16.63 -4.13 -1.99
CA ILE A 83 17.54 -4.05 -3.13
C ILE A 83 17.50 -5.33 -3.98
N THR A 84 17.49 -6.51 -3.35
CA THR A 84 17.41 -7.81 -4.04
C THR A 84 16.08 -7.98 -4.75
N SER A 85 14.96 -7.53 -4.16
CA SER A 85 13.64 -7.55 -4.81
C SER A 85 13.61 -6.65 -6.05
N LEU A 86 14.19 -5.45 -5.96
CA LEU A 86 14.31 -4.55 -7.11
C LEU A 86 15.16 -5.17 -8.23
N TYR A 87 16.27 -5.82 -7.88
CA TYR A 87 17.16 -6.49 -8.84
C TYR A 87 16.44 -7.55 -9.69
N TYR A 88 15.49 -8.30 -9.11
CA TYR A 88 14.70 -9.29 -9.86
C TYR A 88 13.54 -8.68 -10.66
N VAL A 89 12.94 -7.59 -10.17
CA VAL A 89 11.78 -6.96 -10.81
C VAL A 89 12.18 -6.07 -11.99
N ALA A 90 13.27 -5.31 -11.86
CA ALA A 90 13.73 -4.36 -12.87
C ALA A 90 13.92 -4.95 -14.29
N PRO A 91 14.63 -6.09 -14.49
CA PRO A 91 14.81 -6.66 -15.83
C PRO A 91 13.49 -7.17 -16.42
N CYS A 92 12.59 -7.67 -15.58
CA CYS A 92 11.25 -8.10 -16.00
C CYS A 92 10.42 -6.90 -16.48
N CYS A 93 10.41 -5.80 -15.71
CA CYS A 93 9.75 -4.56 -16.11
C CYS A 93 10.31 -3.98 -17.42
N LEU A 94 11.64 -4.01 -17.60
CA LEU A 94 12.27 -3.59 -18.85
C LEU A 94 11.74 -4.43 -20.02
N GLY A 95 11.73 -5.75 -19.90
CA GLY A 95 11.21 -6.64 -20.94
C GLY A 95 9.76 -6.32 -21.30
N PHE A 96 8.87 -6.23 -20.31
CA PHE A 96 7.44 -5.96 -20.54
C PHE A 96 7.15 -4.56 -21.08
N LEU A 97 7.93 -3.54 -20.71
CA LEU A 97 7.74 -2.16 -21.19
C LEU A 97 8.40 -1.92 -22.56
N PHE A 98 9.44 -2.68 -22.89
CA PHE A 98 10.15 -2.55 -24.16
C PHE A 98 9.26 -2.91 -25.36
N PHE A 99 8.40 -3.92 -25.21
CA PHE A 99 7.45 -4.32 -26.25
C PHE A 99 6.45 -3.20 -26.62
N PRO A 100 5.64 -2.65 -25.70
CA PRO A 100 4.75 -1.52 -25.99
C PRO A 100 5.48 -0.30 -26.55
N TRP A 101 6.68 -0.01 -26.05
CA TRP A 101 7.49 1.12 -26.53
C TRP A 101 7.81 1.01 -28.03
N ILE A 102 8.19 -0.19 -28.51
CA ILE A 102 8.45 -0.44 -29.93
C ILE A 102 7.19 -0.25 -30.79
N PHE A 103 6.04 -0.75 -30.33
CA PHE A 103 4.83 -0.76 -31.16
C PHE A 103 4.07 0.57 -31.15
N VAL A 104 4.12 1.31 -30.04
CA VAL A 104 3.31 2.52 -29.86
C VAL A 104 4.17 3.78 -29.99
N GLU A 105 5.28 3.88 -29.25
CA GLU A 105 6.04 5.13 -29.19
C GLU A 105 7.06 5.29 -30.32
N LEU A 106 7.77 4.23 -30.70
CA LEU A 106 8.76 4.26 -31.78
C LEU A 106 8.22 4.79 -33.13
N PRO A 107 7.02 4.38 -33.63
CA PRO A 107 6.51 4.93 -34.90
C PRO A 107 6.15 6.41 -34.78
N ILE A 108 5.57 6.85 -33.66
CA ILE A 108 5.20 8.25 -33.40
C ILE A 108 6.46 9.13 -33.30
N LEU A 109 7.51 8.63 -32.64
CA LEU A 109 8.81 9.28 -32.54
C LEU A 109 9.50 9.42 -33.90
N ARG A 110 9.36 8.42 -34.78
CA ARG A 110 9.90 8.46 -36.16
C ARG A 110 9.18 9.46 -37.05
N GLU A 111 7.88 9.67 -36.87
CA GLU A 111 7.10 10.63 -37.66
C GLU A 111 7.29 12.09 -37.20
N THR A 112 7.58 12.32 -35.90
CA THR A 112 7.44 13.67 -35.32
C THR A 112 8.66 14.59 -35.48
N SER A 113 9.93 14.16 -35.35
CA SER A 113 11.09 14.98 -35.75
C SER A 113 12.47 14.31 -35.52
N SER A 114 13.50 14.94 -36.12
CA SER A 114 14.93 14.64 -36.05
C SER A 114 15.41 14.27 -34.64
N PHE A 115 15.87 13.03 -34.49
CA PHE A 115 16.20 12.38 -33.22
C PHE A 115 17.49 12.99 -32.61
N HIS A 116 17.39 14.10 -31.89
CA HIS A 116 18.46 14.58 -31.01
C HIS A 116 18.28 13.98 -29.62
N PHE A 117 19.01 12.89 -29.36
CA PHE A 117 19.02 12.23 -28.06
C PHE A 117 19.79 13.08 -27.05
N ASP A 118 19.06 13.79 -26.18
CA ASP A 118 19.69 14.51 -25.09
C ASP A 118 20.05 13.54 -23.96
N PHE A 119 21.29 13.03 -24.02
CA PHE A 119 21.83 12.08 -23.06
C PHE A 119 21.78 12.58 -21.62
N VAL A 120 21.83 13.91 -21.40
CA VAL A 120 21.79 14.50 -20.06
C VAL A 120 20.39 14.40 -19.47
N VAL A 121 19.36 14.75 -20.23
CA VAL A 121 17.95 14.66 -19.79
C VAL A 121 17.54 13.20 -19.59
N PHE A 122 17.93 12.32 -20.52
CA PHE A 122 17.65 10.90 -20.41
C PHE A 122 18.36 10.26 -19.21
N GLY A 123 19.64 10.58 -19.00
CA GLY A 123 20.43 10.06 -17.89
C GLY A 123 19.90 10.51 -16.54
N THR A 124 19.62 11.81 -16.39
CA THR A 124 19.09 12.38 -15.13
C THR A 124 17.70 11.83 -14.79
N ASN A 125 16.81 11.71 -15.78
CA ASN A 125 15.49 11.09 -15.57
C ASN A 125 15.61 9.61 -15.17
N SER A 126 16.51 8.86 -15.81
CA SER A 126 16.74 7.44 -15.50
C SER A 126 17.26 7.23 -14.07
N VAL A 127 18.20 8.08 -13.63
CA VAL A 127 18.73 8.06 -12.24
C VAL A 127 17.63 8.41 -11.24
N CYS A 128 16.81 9.41 -11.53
CA CYS A 128 15.68 9.80 -10.67
C CYS A 128 14.65 8.66 -10.55
N ALA A 129 14.28 8.03 -11.67
CA ALA A 129 13.36 6.89 -11.69
C ALA A 129 13.92 5.70 -10.91
N PHE A 130 15.22 5.41 -11.03
CA PHE A 130 15.89 4.37 -10.25
C PHE A 130 15.85 4.68 -8.75
N ALA A 131 16.18 5.91 -8.35
CA ALA A 131 16.15 6.35 -6.96
C ALA A 131 14.73 6.25 -6.35
N LEU A 132 13.70 6.63 -7.11
CA LEU A 132 12.29 6.50 -6.68
C LEU A 132 11.91 5.03 -6.47
N ASN A 133 12.25 4.15 -7.42
CA ASN A 133 11.97 2.72 -7.26
C ASN A 133 12.70 2.15 -6.04
N LEU A 134 13.98 2.46 -5.85
CA LEU A 134 14.76 2.05 -4.69
C LEU A 134 14.15 2.56 -3.37
N ALA A 135 13.74 3.83 -3.32
CA ALA A 135 13.10 4.42 -2.15
C ALA A 135 11.77 3.73 -1.80
N VAL A 136 10.94 3.41 -2.79
CA VAL A 136 9.67 2.69 -2.58
C VAL A 136 9.94 1.30 -1.98
N PHE A 137 10.87 0.53 -2.55
CA PHE A 137 11.19 -0.79 -2.01
C PHE A 137 11.81 -0.71 -0.61
N LEU A 138 12.74 0.22 -0.36
CA LEU A 138 13.34 0.45 0.96
C LEU A 138 12.29 0.84 2.00
N LEU A 139 11.36 1.72 1.64
CA LEU A 139 10.26 2.13 2.51
C LEU A 139 9.40 0.91 2.86
N VAL A 140 9.00 0.09 1.88
CA VAL A 140 8.20 -1.10 2.16
C VAL A 140 8.96 -2.10 3.05
N GLY A 141 10.28 -2.24 2.88
CA GLY A 141 11.09 -3.18 3.67
C GLY A 141 11.47 -2.73 5.08
N LYS A 142 11.60 -1.41 5.31
CA LYS A 142 11.99 -0.84 6.63
C LYS A 142 10.80 -0.38 7.47
N THR A 143 9.61 -0.32 6.90
CA THR A 143 8.42 0.21 7.56
C THR A 143 7.61 -0.93 8.19
N SER A 144 7.30 -0.81 9.49
CA SER A 144 6.36 -1.71 10.16
C SER A 144 4.95 -1.56 9.55
N ALA A 145 4.14 -2.60 9.60
CA ALA A 145 2.74 -2.58 9.14
C ALA A 145 1.94 -1.39 9.73
N LEU A 146 2.32 -0.89 10.91
CA LEU A 146 1.73 0.30 11.53
C LEU A 146 2.08 1.61 10.81
N THR A 147 3.37 1.86 10.56
CA THR A 147 3.85 3.08 9.90
C THR A 147 3.41 3.15 8.44
N MET A 148 3.27 2.01 7.76
CA MET A 148 2.82 1.95 6.36
C MET A 148 1.34 2.33 6.22
N ASN A 149 0.50 2.01 7.23
CA ASN A 149 -0.89 2.45 7.27
C ASN A 149 -1.03 3.96 7.59
N VAL A 150 -0.26 4.48 8.56
CA VAL A 150 -0.30 5.91 8.91
C VAL A 150 0.26 6.78 7.79
N ALA A 151 1.40 6.39 7.20
CA ALA A 151 2.00 7.09 6.07
C ALA A 151 1.10 7.06 4.83
N GLY A 152 0.38 5.94 4.59
CA GLY A 152 -0.62 5.86 3.53
C GLY A 152 -1.69 6.93 3.66
N VAL A 153 -2.22 7.12 4.87
CA VAL A 153 -3.23 8.16 5.13
C VAL A 153 -2.63 9.54 4.94
N VAL A 154 -1.48 9.85 5.55
CA VAL A 154 -0.86 11.18 5.39
C VAL A 154 -0.57 11.50 3.92
N LYS A 155 -0.10 10.51 3.15
CA LYS A 155 0.14 10.64 1.70
C LYS A 155 -1.15 11.01 0.96
N ASP A 156 -2.26 10.35 1.27
CA ASP A 156 -3.55 10.60 0.60
C ASP A 156 -4.05 12.03 0.88
N TRP A 157 -3.82 12.55 2.09
CA TRP A 157 -4.19 13.92 2.45
C TRP A 157 -3.31 14.96 1.76
N LEU A 158 -1.99 14.72 1.69
CA LEU A 158 -1.07 15.58 0.95
C LEU A 158 -1.40 15.61 -0.54
N LEU A 159 -1.80 14.49 -1.13
CA LEU A 159 -2.22 14.43 -2.53
C LEU A 159 -3.47 15.28 -2.77
N ILE A 160 -4.48 15.20 -1.90
CA ILE A 160 -5.70 16.02 -2.02
C ILE A 160 -5.39 17.51 -1.88
N ALA A 161 -4.60 17.89 -0.87
CA ALA A 161 -4.22 19.28 -0.63
C ALA A 161 -3.37 19.86 -1.77
N PHE A 162 -2.43 19.07 -2.29
CA PHE A 162 -1.59 19.45 -3.43
C PHE A 162 -2.41 19.61 -4.71
N SER A 163 -3.36 18.70 -4.98
CA SER A 163 -4.24 18.79 -6.14
C SER A 163 -5.07 20.07 -6.12
N TRP A 164 -5.58 20.48 -4.96
CA TRP A 164 -6.36 21.72 -4.84
C TRP A 164 -5.49 22.97 -4.94
N SER A 165 -4.32 22.98 -4.28
CA SER A 165 -3.48 24.18 -4.18
C SER A 165 -2.68 24.49 -5.46
N VAL A 166 -2.16 23.47 -6.15
CA VAL A 166 -1.20 23.65 -7.24
C VAL A 166 -1.84 23.61 -8.62
N ILE A 167 -2.81 22.71 -8.83
CA ILE A 167 -3.38 22.48 -10.18
C ILE A 167 -4.44 23.55 -10.52
N LYS A 168 -5.01 24.25 -9.53
CA LYS A 168 -6.03 25.31 -9.70
C LYS A 168 -7.14 24.91 -10.68
N ASP A 169 -7.50 23.63 -10.67
CA ASP A 169 -8.51 23.10 -11.57
C ASP A 169 -9.87 23.74 -11.28
N THR A 170 -10.72 23.87 -12.29
CA THR A 170 -12.06 24.45 -12.15
C THR A 170 -12.93 23.50 -11.33
N VAL A 171 -12.95 23.69 -10.00
CA VAL A 171 -13.68 22.82 -9.09
C VAL A 171 -15.16 23.20 -9.13
N THR A 172 -16.00 22.29 -9.63
CA THR A 172 -17.45 22.45 -9.54
C THR A 172 -17.92 22.19 -8.09
N PRO A 173 -19.03 22.80 -7.65
CA PRO A 173 -19.60 22.53 -6.32
C PRO A 173 -19.90 21.04 -6.09
N LEU A 174 -20.29 20.33 -7.15
CA LEU A 174 -20.54 18.88 -7.12
C LEU A 174 -19.26 18.09 -6.83
N ASN A 175 -18.14 18.51 -7.42
CA ASN A 175 -16.85 17.90 -7.18
C ASN A 175 -16.40 18.11 -5.72
N LEU A 176 -16.61 19.32 -5.19
CA LEU A 176 -16.32 19.64 -3.78
C LEU A 176 -17.12 18.77 -2.80
N PHE A 177 -18.41 18.55 -3.09
CA PHE A 177 -19.26 17.67 -2.31
C PHE A 177 -18.78 16.21 -2.36
N GLY A 178 -18.43 15.71 -3.56
CA GLY A 178 -17.86 14.37 -3.74
C GLY A 178 -16.57 14.17 -2.95
N TYR A 179 -15.66 15.15 -2.95
CA TYR A 179 -14.46 15.11 -2.11
C TYR A 179 -14.78 15.08 -0.62
N GLY A 180 -15.72 15.90 -0.15
CA GLY A 180 -16.13 15.90 1.25
C GLY A 180 -16.65 14.53 1.71
N LEU A 181 -17.46 13.87 0.88
CA LEU A 181 -17.98 12.55 1.18
C LEU A 181 -16.87 11.47 1.18
N ALA A 182 -16.01 11.48 0.16
CA ALA A 182 -14.88 10.55 0.08
C ALA A 182 -13.92 10.74 1.25
N PHE A 183 -13.67 11.98 1.65
CA PHE A 183 -12.84 12.35 2.79
C PHE A 183 -13.37 11.80 4.10
N LEU A 184 -14.66 11.99 4.39
CA LEU A 184 -15.27 11.45 5.60
C LEU A 184 -15.19 9.92 5.65
N GLY A 185 -15.41 9.25 4.50
CA GLY A 185 -15.24 7.80 4.40
C GLY A 185 -13.80 7.33 4.65
N VAL A 186 -12.80 8.03 4.15
CA VAL A 186 -11.38 7.70 4.39
C VAL A 186 -10.99 7.97 5.86
N ALA A 187 -11.45 9.08 6.44
CA ALA A 187 -11.20 9.42 7.83
C ALA A 187 -11.80 8.38 8.78
N TYR A 188 -13.05 8.00 8.54
CA TYR A 188 -13.73 6.94 9.29
C TYR A 188 -13.01 5.59 9.13
N TYR A 189 -12.63 5.22 7.90
CA TYR A 189 -11.87 4.00 7.65
C TYR A 189 -10.60 3.93 8.49
N ASN A 190 -9.81 5.00 8.44
CA ASN A 190 -8.51 5.03 9.07
C ASN A 190 -8.66 4.95 10.58
N HIS A 191 -9.65 5.67 11.13
CA HIS A 191 -9.92 5.61 12.56
C HIS A 191 -10.29 4.20 13.01
N CYS A 192 -11.21 3.52 12.32
CA CYS A 192 -11.60 2.14 12.62
C CYS A 192 -10.45 1.16 12.46
N LYS A 193 -9.65 1.29 11.40
CA LYS A 193 -8.49 0.41 11.14
C LYS A 193 -7.41 0.60 12.21
N LEU A 194 -7.11 1.83 12.60
CA LEU A 194 -6.14 2.16 13.65
C LEU A 194 -6.57 1.57 14.99
N GLN A 195 -7.86 1.65 15.34
CA GLN A 195 -8.39 1.03 16.55
C GLN A 195 -8.29 -0.49 16.53
N ALA A 196 -8.65 -1.14 15.42
CA ALA A 196 -8.54 -2.59 15.27
C ALA A 196 -7.09 -3.09 15.39
N LEU A 197 -6.12 -2.34 14.86
CA LEU A 197 -4.70 -2.67 14.98
C LEU A 197 -4.18 -2.48 16.41
N LYS A 198 -4.55 -1.38 17.09
CA LYS A 198 -4.21 -1.17 18.51
C LYS A 198 -4.76 -2.28 19.41
N ALA A 199 -5.98 -2.75 19.15
CA ALA A 199 -6.57 -3.87 19.87
C ALA A 199 -5.78 -5.19 19.65
N LYS A 200 -5.34 -5.46 18.41
CA LYS A 200 -4.49 -6.61 18.10
C LYS A 200 -3.11 -6.53 18.76
N GLU A 201 -2.48 -5.37 18.78
CA GLU A 201 -1.18 -5.16 19.45
C GLU A 201 -1.31 -5.32 20.98
N ALA A 202 -2.40 -4.82 21.57
CA ALA A 202 -2.69 -5.02 22.99
C ALA A 202 -2.87 -6.51 23.33
N GLN A 203 -3.63 -7.25 22.51
CA GLN A 203 -3.78 -8.70 22.66
C GLN A 203 -2.44 -9.44 22.52
N LYS A 204 -1.60 -9.05 21.57
CA LYS A 204 -0.28 -9.68 21.37
C LYS A 204 0.66 -9.43 22.57
N LYS A 205 0.62 -8.25 23.17
CA LYS A 205 1.38 -7.93 24.39
C LYS A 205 0.87 -8.72 25.61
N VAL A 206 -0.44 -8.88 25.76
CA VAL A 206 -1.03 -9.69 26.83
C VAL A 206 -0.69 -11.17 26.65
N GLN A 207 -0.71 -11.68 25.42
CA GLN A 207 -0.31 -13.05 25.12
C GLN A 207 1.18 -13.30 25.40
N GLN A 208 2.07 -12.38 24.99
CA GLN A 208 3.52 -12.50 25.26
C GLN A 208 3.84 -12.39 26.76
N GLY A 209 3.18 -11.48 27.49
CA GLY A 209 3.34 -11.38 28.94
C GLY A 209 2.78 -12.60 29.70
N GLY A 210 1.68 -13.19 29.20
CA GLY A 210 1.11 -14.42 29.77
C GLY A 210 1.98 -15.65 29.53
N ASP A 211 2.61 -15.76 28.35
CA ASP A 211 3.55 -16.85 28.04
C ASP A 211 4.84 -16.74 28.88
N GLU A 212 5.34 -15.52 29.14
CA GLU A 212 6.48 -15.28 30.06
C GLU A 212 6.13 -15.59 31.52
N GLU A 213 4.93 -15.20 31.99
CA GLU A 213 4.47 -15.50 33.36
C GLU A 213 4.22 -17.01 33.56
N ALA A 214 3.66 -17.70 32.56
CA ALA A 214 3.49 -19.14 32.57
C ALA A 214 4.83 -19.90 32.54
N ALA A 215 5.80 -19.43 31.76
CA ALA A 215 7.15 -19.99 31.74
C ALA A 215 7.90 -19.79 33.07
N GLY A 216 7.73 -18.63 33.72
CA GLY A 216 8.29 -18.35 35.05
C GLY A 216 7.74 -19.27 36.13
N LYS A 217 6.41 -19.47 36.17
CA LYS A 217 5.76 -20.39 37.12
C LYS A 217 6.19 -21.85 36.90
N LEU A 218 6.41 -22.27 35.66
CA LEU A 218 6.90 -23.62 35.35
C LEU A 218 8.34 -23.85 35.83
N LEU A 219 9.18 -22.82 35.83
CA LEU A 219 10.55 -22.88 36.37
C LEU A 219 10.55 -22.94 37.91
N GLU A 220 9.71 -22.14 38.58
CA GLU A 220 9.55 -22.19 40.04
C GLU A 220 9.07 -23.56 40.53
N VAL A 221 8.09 -24.16 39.84
CA VAL A 221 7.60 -25.52 40.17
C VAL A 221 8.71 -26.56 40.00
N ARG A 222 9.53 -26.43 38.95
CA ARG A 222 10.66 -27.33 38.70
C ARG A 222 11.78 -27.20 39.73
N GLU A 223 12.06 -26.00 40.22
CA GLU A 223 13.01 -25.77 41.31
C GLU A 223 12.48 -26.31 42.64
N SER A 224 11.19 -26.16 42.93
CA SER A 224 10.53 -26.71 44.12
C SER A 224 10.53 -28.25 44.13
N GLU A 225 10.22 -28.89 43.00
CA GLU A 225 10.30 -30.36 42.86
C GLU A 225 11.74 -30.89 42.89
N GLY A 226 12.72 -30.09 42.45
CA GLY A 226 14.14 -30.43 42.52
C GLY A 226 14.74 -30.29 43.93
N ALA A 227 14.21 -29.38 44.75
CA ALA A 227 14.60 -29.19 46.15
C ALA A 227 14.05 -30.30 47.05
N GLY A 228 12.77 -30.67 46.89
CA GLY A 228 12.14 -31.73 47.70
C GLY A 228 12.75 -33.12 47.51
N LYS A 229 13.45 -33.38 46.39
CA LYS A 229 14.13 -34.65 46.12
C LYS A 229 15.55 -34.76 46.69
N ARG A 230 16.12 -33.65 47.21
CA ARG A 230 17.44 -33.68 47.86
C ARG A 230 17.35 -33.98 49.35
N ASP A 231 16.26 -33.60 49.99
CA ASP A 231 16.06 -33.84 51.43
C ASP A 231 15.73 -35.32 51.77
N ASP A 232 15.19 -36.09 50.82
CA ASP A 232 14.89 -37.53 51.01
C ASP A 232 16.08 -38.48 50.76
N ALA A 233 17.28 -37.96 50.49
CA ALA A 233 18.47 -38.77 50.15
C ALA A 233 19.57 -38.76 51.23
N GLU A 234 19.33 -38.12 52.39
CA GLU A 234 20.32 -38.00 53.48
C GLU A 234 19.95 -38.73 54.80
N ASP A 235 18.94 -39.60 54.82
CA ASP A 235 18.66 -40.53 55.95
C ASP A 235 19.02 -42.00 55.65
#